data_AF-A0A937PWQ5-F1
#
_entry.id   AF-A0A937PWQ5-F1
#
_cell.length_a   1.000
_cell.length_b   1.000
_cell.length_c   1.000
_cell.angle_alpha   90.00
_cell.angle_beta   90.00
_cell.angle_gamma   90.00
#
_symmetry.space_group_name_H-M   'P 1'
#
loop_
_entity.id
_entity.type
_entity.pdbx_description
1 polymer ?
#
loop_
_entity_poly.entity_id
_entity_poly.type
_entity_poly.pdbx_seq_one_letter_code
_entity_poly.pdbx_strand_id
1 'polypeptide(L)'
;MPRSCRFLLCATCAALGAILLGATLGWAAVPKRHPVPREHPRLLGSRARLEDLARQRPEPYRRTVAVARQRQGDDHAKMLSMALVTAIERDADLGRRAVDMAMACVRGPIKKGHTPFAHDLARCAVVYDLCHEYWTESERAAFHRYVNATVDANTQSETHVFHNGWYGYKWWGIGLACYAAYYENPRAPEIL
;
A
#
# COMPACT_ATOMS: atom_id res chain seq x y z
N MET A 1 -68.00 -75.87 -7.47
CA MET A 1 -67.22 -76.69 -8.43
C MET A 1 -67.37 -76.06 -9.82
N PRO A 2 -66.37 -75.93 -10.71
CA PRO A 2 -64.95 -76.30 -10.64
C PRO A 2 -63.94 -75.18 -11.09
N ARG A 3 -62.67 -75.40 -10.74
CA ARG A 3 -61.41 -75.24 -11.53
C ARG A 3 -60.97 -73.89 -12.15
N SER A 4 -59.86 -73.39 -11.60
CA SER A 4 -58.51 -73.29 -12.23
C SER A 4 -58.28 -72.41 -13.47
N CYS A 5 -57.38 -71.42 -13.35
CA CYS A 5 -56.28 -71.08 -14.29
C CYS A 5 -55.45 -69.93 -13.68
N ARG A 6 -54.19 -70.12 -13.26
CA ARG A 6 -52.91 -70.20 -14.01
C ARG A 6 -52.49 -68.93 -14.77
N PHE A 7 -51.17 -68.72 -14.71
CA PHE A 7 -50.26 -67.88 -15.49
C PHE A 7 -49.91 -66.52 -14.84
N LEU A 8 -48.66 -66.13 -14.54
CA LEU A 8 -47.29 -66.23 -15.11
C LEU A 8 -46.84 -64.79 -15.46
N LEU A 9 -45.52 -64.55 -15.51
CA LEU A 9 -44.82 -63.31 -15.93
C LEU A 9 -44.81 -62.16 -14.89
N CYS A 10 -43.75 -61.35 -14.75
CA CYS A 10 -42.39 -61.32 -15.30
C CYS A 10 -41.56 -60.34 -14.45
N ALA A 11 -40.24 -60.56 -14.44
CA ALA A 11 -39.14 -59.58 -14.52
C ALA A 11 -39.54 -58.08 -14.57
N THR A 12 -38.89 -57.08 -13.95
CA THR A 12 -37.44 -56.77 -13.85
C THR A 12 -37.28 -55.35 -13.26
N CYS A 13 -36.09 -55.02 -12.71
CA CYS A 13 -35.49 -53.67 -12.60
C CYS A 13 -36.15 -52.68 -11.62
N ALA A 14 -35.47 -51.85 -10.83
CA ALA A 14 -34.08 -51.42 -10.80
C ALA A 14 -33.71 -50.99 -9.38
N ALA A 15 -32.51 -51.33 -8.93
CA ALA A 15 -31.88 -50.72 -7.77
C ALA A 15 -31.44 -49.30 -8.13
N LEU A 16 -32.10 -48.30 -7.56
CA LEU A 16 -31.67 -46.89 -7.62
C LEU A 16 -30.81 -46.62 -6.39
N GLY A 17 -29.50 -46.78 -6.58
CA GLY A 17 -28.48 -46.36 -5.62
C GLY A 17 -28.47 -44.84 -5.52
N ALA A 18 -28.88 -44.31 -4.36
CA ALA A 18 -28.71 -42.90 -4.02
C ALA A 18 -27.25 -42.67 -3.61
N ILE A 19 -26.40 -42.34 -4.59
CA ILE A 19 -25.09 -41.76 -4.31
C ILE A 19 -25.33 -40.30 -3.91
N LEU A 20 -25.42 -40.05 -2.60
CA LEU A 20 -25.31 -38.71 -2.04
C LEU A 20 -23.86 -38.25 -2.19
N LEU A 21 -23.53 -37.66 -3.34
CA LEU A 21 -22.35 -36.82 -3.49
C LEU A 21 -22.53 -35.61 -2.58
N GLY A 22 -21.97 -35.70 -1.37
CA GLY A 22 -21.77 -34.56 -0.49
C GLY A 22 -20.83 -33.57 -1.17
N ALA A 23 -21.41 -32.59 -1.87
CA ALA A 23 -20.68 -31.41 -2.31
C ALA A 23 -20.31 -30.60 -1.06
N THR A 24 -19.13 -30.91 -0.49
CA THR A 24 -18.46 -30.00 0.42
C THR A 24 -18.02 -28.79 -0.41
N LEU A 25 -18.90 -27.79 -0.48
CA LEU A 25 -18.55 -26.45 -0.90
C LEU A 25 -17.48 -25.96 0.09
N GLY A 26 -16.21 -26.15 -0.29
CA GLY A 26 -15.08 -25.58 0.41
C GLY A 26 -15.23 -24.06 0.35
N TRP A 27 -15.70 -23.48 1.45
CA TRP A 27 -15.59 -22.04 1.66
C TRP A 27 -14.09 -21.74 1.73
N ALA A 28 -13.52 -21.29 0.62
CA ALA A 28 -12.17 -20.75 0.63
C ALA A 28 -12.18 -19.55 1.58
N ALA A 29 -11.56 -19.70 2.75
CA ALA A 29 -11.38 -18.59 3.67
C ALA A 29 -10.65 -17.48 2.92
N VAL A 30 -11.31 -16.32 2.78
CA VAL A 30 -10.65 -15.13 2.23
C VAL A 30 -9.44 -14.85 3.13
N PRO A 31 -8.20 -14.87 2.60
CA PRO A 31 -7.03 -14.66 3.42
C PRO A 31 -7.18 -13.32 4.14
N LYS A 32 -7.08 -13.35 5.47
CA LYS A 32 -7.21 -12.17 6.31
C LYS A 32 -6.08 -11.21 5.93
N ARG A 33 -6.41 -10.12 5.22
CA ARG A 33 -5.46 -9.07 4.84
C ARG A 33 -4.68 -8.63 6.08
N HIS A 34 -3.37 -8.45 5.96
CA HIS A 34 -2.56 -7.92 7.04
C HIS A 34 -3.12 -6.54 7.46
N PRO A 35 -3.46 -6.34 8.75
CA PRO A 35 -4.05 -5.09 9.19
C PRO A 35 -3.01 -3.97 9.10
N VAL A 36 -3.39 -2.85 8.47
CA VAL A 36 -2.59 -1.62 8.45
C VAL A 36 -2.73 -0.93 9.80
N PRO A 37 -1.65 -0.54 10.50
CA PRO A 37 -1.78 0.24 11.74
C PRO A 37 -2.49 1.58 11.51
N ARG A 38 -3.36 1.99 12.43
CA ARG A 38 -4.06 3.30 12.37
C ARG A 38 -3.18 4.47 12.79
N GLU A 39 -2.12 4.22 13.54
CA GLU A 39 -1.24 5.26 14.04
C GLU A 39 -0.13 5.56 13.04
N HIS A 40 0.42 6.78 13.12
CA HIS A 40 1.64 7.16 12.41
C HIS A 40 2.81 7.19 13.40
N PRO A 41 4.04 6.85 12.97
CA PRO A 41 4.40 6.30 11.66
C PRO A 41 4.00 4.82 11.53
N ARG A 42 3.68 4.38 10.30
CA ARG A 42 3.31 2.99 9.97
C ARG A 42 4.11 2.36 8.86
N LEU A 43 4.67 3.13 7.92
CA LEU A 43 5.36 2.59 6.74
C LEU A 43 6.63 1.82 7.10
N LEU A 44 7.44 2.40 8.00
CA LEU A 44 8.74 1.85 8.39
C LEU A 44 8.73 1.27 9.81
N GLY A 45 7.54 1.05 10.37
CA GLY A 45 7.32 0.64 11.75
C GLY A 45 7.00 1.80 12.69
N SER A 46 6.62 1.45 13.91
CA SER A 46 6.24 2.42 14.93
C SER A 46 7.42 3.30 15.35
N ARG A 47 7.11 4.47 15.90
CA ARG A 47 8.13 5.40 16.41
C ARG A 47 9.08 4.75 17.41
N ALA A 48 8.52 4.01 18.39
CA ALA A 48 9.31 3.29 19.39
C ALA A 48 10.29 2.30 18.75
N ARG A 49 9.88 1.63 17.65
CA ARG A 49 10.77 0.73 16.90
C ARG A 49 11.89 1.48 16.19
N LEU A 50 11.60 2.65 15.62
CA LEU A 50 12.61 3.49 14.96
C LEU A 50 13.64 4.03 15.97
N GLU A 51 13.18 4.49 17.13
CA GLU A 51 14.04 4.94 18.24
C GLU A 51 14.94 3.80 18.75
N ASP A 52 14.40 2.59 18.88
CA ASP A 52 15.14 1.38 19.25
C ASP A 52 16.22 1.02 18.22
N LEU A 53 15.88 1.03 16.93
CA LEU A 53 16.84 0.79 15.85
C LEU A 53 17.96 1.83 15.83
N ALA A 54 17.66 3.10 16.12
CA ALA A 54 18.67 4.16 16.18
C ALA A 54 19.70 3.89 17.31
N ARG A 55 19.24 3.40 18.47
CA ARG A 55 20.13 3.01 19.59
C ARG A 55 20.95 1.76 19.26
N GLN A 56 20.36 0.76 18.62
CA GLN A 56 21.03 -0.48 18.25
C GLN A 56 22.05 -0.30 17.10
N ARG A 57 21.84 0.70 16.24
CA ARG A 57 22.68 0.95 15.05
C ARG A 57 23.16 2.41 15.01
N PRO A 58 23.98 2.84 15.98
CA PRO A 58 24.35 4.25 16.13
C PRO A 58 25.18 4.79 14.98
N GLU A 59 26.01 3.97 14.32
CA GLU A 59 26.84 4.42 13.20
C GLU A 59 26.03 4.65 11.91
N PRO A 60 25.18 3.71 11.43
CA PRO A 60 24.24 4.01 10.35
C PRO A 60 23.34 5.21 10.64
N TYR A 61 22.82 5.31 11.87
CA TYR A 61 21.96 6.42 12.26
C TYR A 61 22.68 7.78 12.19
N ARG A 62 23.93 7.87 12.65
CA ARG A 62 24.75 9.09 12.53
C ARG A 62 24.90 9.57 11.08
N ARG A 63 25.01 8.66 10.10
CA ARG A 63 25.05 9.04 8.67
C ARG A 63 23.72 9.63 8.21
N THR A 64 22.60 9.05 8.63
CA THR A 64 21.27 9.60 8.35
C THR A 64 21.12 11.00 8.96
N VAL A 65 21.54 11.21 10.22
CA VAL A 65 21.53 12.53 10.87
C VAL A 65 22.38 13.55 10.10
N ALA A 66 23.57 13.15 9.63
CA ALA A 66 24.42 14.03 8.83
C ALA A 66 23.71 14.52 7.57
N VAL A 67 23.10 13.61 6.79
CA VAL A 67 22.33 13.98 5.59
C VAL A 67 21.10 14.82 5.95
N ALA A 68 20.40 14.48 7.03
CA ALA A 68 19.22 15.20 7.47
C ALA A 68 19.52 16.67 7.84
N ARG A 69 20.66 16.94 8.47
CA ARG A 69 21.02 18.28 8.96
C ARG A 69 21.81 19.10 7.96
N GLN A 70 22.66 18.48 7.12
CA GLN A 70 23.49 19.19 6.14
C GLN A 70 22.72 19.54 4.86
N ARG A 71 23.10 20.58 4.12
CA ARG A 71 22.42 20.94 2.86
C ARG A 71 22.77 20.02 1.66
N GLN A 72 23.79 19.18 1.78
CA GLN A 72 24.27 18.33 0.69
C GLN A 72 23.54 16.99 0.62
N GLY A 73 23.27 16.53 -0.61
CA GLY A 73 22.51 15.32 -0.92
C GLY A 73 21.44 15.60 -1.98
N ASP A 74 21.07 14.59 -2.76
CA ASP A 74 19.89 14.72 -3.63
C ASP A 74 18.59 14.76 -2.79
N ASP A 75 17.51 15.26 -3.40
CA ASP A 75 16.21 15.40 -2.73
C ASP A 75 15.70 14.09 -2.13
N HIS A 76 16.03 12.94 -2.74
CA HIS A 76 15.59 11.65 -2.26
C HIS A 76 16.26 11.29 -0.93
N ALA A 77 17.58 11.28 -0.89
CA ALA A 77 18.34 11.04 0.32
C ALA A 77 17.98 12.05 1.41
N LYS A 78 17.79 13.31 1.00
CA LYS A 78 17.48 14.42 1.90
C LYS A 78 16.12 14.26 2.58
N MET A 79 15.05 14.09 1.81
CA MET A 79 13.68 13.97 2.35
C MET A 79 13.54 12.76 3.27
N LEU A 80 14.06 11.60 2.86
CA LEU A 80 14.01 10.38 3.67
C LEU A 80 14.77 10.54 4.99
N SER A 81 15.98 11.12 4.94
CA SER A 81 16.80 11.32 6.13
C SER A 81 16.15 12.30 7.11
N MET A 82 15.62 13.42 6.60
CA MET A 82 14.89 14.39 7.43
C MET A 82 13.67 13.77 8.07
N ALA A 83 12.89 12.98 7.32
CA ALA A 83 11.70 12.32 7.82
C ALA A 83 12.01 11.29 8.92
N LEU A 84 13.02 10.45 8.71
CA LEU A 84 13.47 9.48 9.72
C LEU A 84 13.98 10.15 11.00
N VAL A 85 14.83 11.17 10.87
CA VAL A 85 15.36 11.89 12.03
C VAL A 85 14.26 12.62 12.77
N THR A 86 13.31 13.23 12.06
CA THR A 86 12.11 13.84 12.66
C THR A 86 11.29 12.83 13.45
N ALA A 87 11.04 11.64 12.88
CA ALA A 87 10.30 10.59 13.58
C ALA A 87 11.02 10.13 14.86
N ILE A 88 12.36 10.05 14.85
CA ILE A 88 13.14 9.56 15.98
C ILE A 88 13.38 10.63 17.05
N GLU A 89 13.74 11.86 16.64
CA GLU A 89 14.16 12.93 17.55
C GLU A 89 13.04 13.93 17.88
N ARG A 90 11.92 13.91 17.13
CA ARG A 90 10.82 14.88 17.22
C ARG A 90 11.28 16.33 16.97
N ASP A 91 12.23 16.50 16.04
CA ASP A 91 12.70 17.80 15.60
C ASP A 91 11.64 18.47 14.71
N ALA A 92 10.91 19.44 15.27
CA ALA A 92 9.80 20.10 14.61
C ALA A 92 10.22 20.94 13.39
N ASP A 93 11.37 21.61 13.47
CA ASP A 93 11.87 22.44 12.36
C ASP A 93 12.31 21.56 11.20
N LEU A 94 12.98 20.43 11.50
CA LEU A 94 13.35 19.45 10.50
C LEU A 94 12.12 18.82 9.85
N GLY A 95 11.12 18.48 10.66
CA GLY A 95 9.84 17.96 10.22
C GLY A 95 9.16 18.93 9.27
N ARG A 96 9.03 20.20 9.67
CA ARG A 96 8.40 21.24 8.85
C ARG A 96 9.08 21.43 7.51
N ARG A 97 10.42 21.48 7.50
CA ARG A 97 11.21 21.57 6.25
C ARG A 97 11.03 20.34 5.36
N ALA A 98 10.91 19.14 5.93
CA ALA A 98 10.64 17.93 5.15
C ALA A 98 9.27 18.01 4.48
N VAL A 99 8.24 18.48 5.21
CA VAL A 99 6.91 18.70 4.67
C VAL A 99 6.95 19.76 3.56
N ASP A 100 7.70 20.85 3.71
CA ASP A 100 7.80 21.88 2.66
C ASP A 100 8.41 21.32 1.35
N MET A 101 9.42 20.46 1.46
CA MET A 101 9.98 19.74 0.30
C MET A 101 8.94 18.80 -0.34
N ALA A 102 8.18 18.06 0.46
CA ALA A 102 7.10 17.22 -0.06
C ALA A 102 6.00 18.06 -0.73
N MET A 103 5.65 19.20 -0.14
CA MET A 103 4.64 20.11 -0.68
C MET A 103 5.08 20.77 -1.99
N ALA A 104 6.39 20.96 -2.22
CA ALA A 104 6.90 21.38 -3.52
C ALA A 104 6.60 20.35 -4.62
N CYS A 105 6.74 19.05 -4.32
CA CYS A 105 6.33 17.99 -5.24
C CYS A 105 4.80 17.95 -5.43
N VAL A 106 4.04 18.00 -4.34
CA VAL A 106 2.56 17.92 -4.33
C VAL A 106 1.91 19.07 -5.13
N ARG A 107 2.51 20.26 -5.08
CA ARG A 107 2.04 21.44 -5.84
C ARG A 107 2.54 21.47 -7.29
N GLY A 108 3.44 20.56 -7.65
CA GLY A 108 3.98 20.43 -8.99
C GLY A 108 2.96 19.86 -9.98
N PRO A 109 3.33 19.82 -11.29
CA PRO A 109 2.47 19.24 -12.30
C PRO A 109 2.30 17.73 -12.11
N ILE A 110 1.12 17.21 -12.47
CA ILE A 110 0.89 15.76 -12.51
C ILE A 110 1.72 15.14 -13.64
N LYS A 111 2.67 14.30 -13.25
CA LYS A 111 3.57 13.59 -14.17
C LYS A 111 2.92 12.28 -14.65
N LYS A 112 3.13 11.94 -15.92
CA LYS A 112 2.55 10.75 -16.55
C LYS A 112 3.46 10.11 -17.59
N GLY A 113 3.17 8.87 -17.95
CA GLY A 113 3.89 8.15 -19.02
C GLY A 113 5.37 7.94 -18.69
N HIS A 114 6.26 8.47 -19.53
CA HIS A 114 7.73 8.34 -19.39
C HIS A 114 8.37 9.37 -18.45
N THR A 115 7.60 10.29 -17.88
CA THR A 115 8.13 11.21 -16.86
C THR A 115 8.15 10.52 -15.49
N PRO A 116 9.30 10.41 -14.80
CA PRO A 116 9.37 9.75 -13.51
C PRO A 116 8.51 10.44 -12.44
N PHE A 117 7.52 9.73 -11.88
CA PHE A 117 6.60 10.25 -10.86
C PHE A 117 6.56 9.44 -9.56
N ALA A 118 6.77 8.13 -9.62
CA ALA A 118 6.65 7.28 -8.43
C ALA A 118 7.75 7.50 -7.37
N HIS A 119 8.91 8.05 -7.74
CA HIS A 119 9.90 8.53 -6.77
C HIS A 119 9.36 9.73 -5.98
N ASP A 120 8.57 10.60 -6.61
CA ASP A 120 7.93 11.72 -5.91
C ASP A 120 6.88 11.20 -4.94
N LEU A 121 6.03 10.26 -5.39
CA LEU A 121 5.04 9.60 -4.54
C LEU A 121 5.70 8.93 -3.33
N ALA A 122 6.74 8.12 -3.55
CA ALA A 122 7.44 7.43 -2.48
C ALA A 122 8.06 8.40 -1.45
N ARG A 123 8.73 9.45 -1.92
CA ARG A 123 9.35 10.46 -1.03
C ARG A 123 8.29 11.22 -0.22
N CYS A 124 7.23 11.69 -0.89
CA CYS A 124 6.14 12.38 -0.23
C CYS A 124 5.42 11.47 0.78
N ALA A 125 5.23 10.19 0.45
CA ALA A 125 4.62 9.21 1.34
C ALA A 125 5.42 8.99 2.62
N VAL A 126 6.75 8.84 2.50
CA VAL A 126 7.63 8.69 3.66
C VAL A 126 7.58 9.94 4.54
N VAL A 127 7.61 11.14 3.95
CA VAL A 127 7.46 12.39 4.71
C VAL A 127 6.07 12.52 5.33
N TYR A 128 5.01 12.14 4.60
CA TYR A 128 3.64 12.16 5.11
C TYR A 128 3.49 11.31 6.35
N ASP A 129 4.00 10.08 6.30
CA ASP A 129 3.88 9.13 7.40
C ASP A 129 4.76 9.48 8.60
N LEU A 130 6.05 9.72 8.36
CA LEU A 130 7.03 9.93 9.43
C LEU A 130 6.95 11.32 10.08
N CYS A 131 6.47 12.32 9.33
CA CYS A 131 6.30 13.69 9.83
C CYS A 131 4.83 14.06 10.02
N HIS A 132 3.90 13.10 10.08
CA HIS A 132 2.44 13.34 10.00
C HIS A 132 1.93 14.46 10.93
N GLU A 133 2.47 14.55 12.14
CA GLU A 133 2.12 15.56 13.15
C GLU A 133 2.44 17.00 12.73
N TYR A 134 3.37 17.20 11.79
CA TYR A 134 3.79 18.52 11.29
C TYR A 134 3.05 18.97 10.03
N TRP A 135 2.21 18.10 9.45
CA TRP A 135 1.34 18.47 8.33
C TRP A 135 0.09 19.17 8.85
N THR A 136 -0.28 20.27 8.21
CA THR A 136 -1.62 20.86 8.39
C THR A 136 -2.67 20.02 7.67
N GLU A 137 -3.92 20.13 8.11
CA GLU A 137 -5.03 19.42 7.46
C GLU A 137 -5.16 19.75 5.97
N SER A 138 -4.93 21.02 5.60
CA SER A 138 -4.98 21.47 4.21
C SER A 138 -3.87 20.84 3.34
N GLU A 139 -2.69 20.62 3.91
CA GLU A 139 -1.56 19.98 3.24
C GLU A 139 -1.82 18.48 3.08
N ARG A 140 -2.37 17.82 4.11
CA ARG A 140 -2.76 16.40 4.00
C ARG A 140 -3.78 16.19 2.89
N ALA A 141 -4.82 17.02 2.85
CA ALA A 141 -5.82 16.97 1.79
C ALA A 141 -5.22 17.24 0.40
N ALA A 142 -4.22 18.14 0.30
CA ALA A 142 -3.51 18.39 -0.94
C ALA A 142 -2.68 17.18 -1.38
N PHE A 143 -1.97 16.53 -0.46
CA PHE A 143 -1.25 15.28 -0.74
C PHE A 143 -2.19 14.18 -1.25
N HIS A 144 -3.35 13.97 -0.61
CA HIS A 144 -4.32 12.98 -1.08
C HIS A 144 -4.82 13.27 -2.49
N ARG A 145 -5.16 14.53 -2.80
CA ARG A 145 -5.55 14.93 -4.16
C ARG A 145 -4.43 14.67 -5.17
N TYR A 146 -3.18 14.99 -4.81
CA TYR A 146 -2.02 14.75 -5.67
C TYR A 146 -1.81 13.25 -5.94
N VAL A 147 -1.88 12.40 -4.92
CA VAL A 147 -1.78 10.93 -5.07
C VAL A 147 -2.87 10.42 -6.01
N ASN A 148 -4.12 10.80 -5.74
CA ASN A 148 -5.29 10.35 -6.49
C ASN A 148 -5.20 10.78 -7.96
N ALA A 149 -4.90 12.05 -8.23
CA ALA A 149 -4.74 12.56 -9.59
C ALA A 149 -3.56 11.91 -10.33
N THR A 150 -2.46 11.62 -9.63
CA THR A 150 -1.30 10.93 -10.23
C THR A 150 -1.65 9.50 -10.60
N VAL A 151 -2.41 8.78 -9.76
CA VAL A 151 -2.88 7.43 -10.07
C VAL A 151 -3.80 7.47 -11.28
N ASP A 152 -4.83 8.33 -11.28
CA ASP A 152 -5.80 8.44 -12.38
C ASP A 152 -5.13 8.74 -13.73
N ALA A 153 -4.14 9.64 -13.73
CA ALA A 153 -3.38 10.00 -14.92
C ALA A 153 -2.51 8.84 -15.47
N ASN A 154 -2.29 7.79 -14.68
CA ASN A 154 -1.39 6.68 -15.01
C ASN A 154 -2.05 5.30 -15.02
N THR A 155 -3.33 5.15 -14.64
CA THR A 155 -4.05 3.85 -14.60
C THR A 155 -4.14 3.18 -15.96
N GLN A 156 -4.21 3.96 -17.05
CA GLN A 156 -4.29 3.46 -18.43
C GLN A 156 -2.92 3.44 -19.13
N SER A 157 -1.82 3.39 -18.35
CA SER A 157 -0.48 3.27 -18.94
C SER A 157 -0.38 1.96 -19.73
N GLU A 158 0.14 2.04 -20.96
CA GLU A 158 0.37 0.88 -21.80
C GLU A 158 1.26 -0.14 -21.08
N THR A 159 0.87 -1.42 -21.08
CA THR A 159 1.60 -2.50 -20.38
C THR A 159 2.74 -3.10 -21.21
N HIS A 160 2.94 -2.61 -22.43
CA HIS A 160 3.95 -3.08 -23.37
C HIS A 160 5.39 -2.79 -22.86
N VAL A 161 6.36 -3.60 -23.27
CA VAL A 161 7.75 -3.52 -22.79
C VAL A 161 8.41 -2.16 -23.03
N PHE A 162 8.04 -1.47 -24.10
CA PHE A 162 8.57 -0.13 -24.43
C PHE A 162 7.98 0.99 -23.56
N HIS A 163 6.87 0.74 -22.85
CA HIS A 163 6.23 1.70 -21.96
C HIS A 163 6.33 1.30 -20.48
N ASN A 164 6.51 -0.01 -20.20
CA ASN A 164 6.26 -0.57 -18.89
C ASN A 164 7.39 -1.40 -18.28
N GLY A 165 8.63 -1.28 -18.78
CA GLY A 165 9.82 -1.78 -18.07
C GLY A 165 10.00 -1.18 -16.66
N TRP A 166 9.18 -0.18 -16.30
CA TRP A 166 9.21 0.57 -15.04
C TRP A 166 8.01 0.24 -14.13
N TYR A 167 7.26 -0.84 -14.41
CA TYR A 167 6.03 -1.16 -13.68
C TYR A 167 6.25 -1.30 -12.17
N GLY A 168 7.29 -2.04 -11.75
CA GLY A 168 7.61 -2.22 -10.33
C GLY A 168 7.89 -0.90 -9.60
N TYR A 169 8.59 0.03 -10.27
CA TYR A 169 8.83 1.36 -9.75
C TYR A 169 7.54 2.15 -9.54
N LYS A 170 6.62 2.11 -10.52
CA LYS A 170 5.32 2.82 -10.45
C LYS A 170 4.51 2.35 -9.24
N TRP A 171 4.36 1.03 -9.10
CA TRP A 171 3.59 0.43 -8.00
C TRP A 171 4.25 0.57 -6.64
N TRP A 172 5.58 0.59 -6.58
CA TRP A 172 6.28 0.88 -5.33
C TRP A 172 5.91 2.28 -4.79
N GLY A 173 5.96 3.32 -5.62
CA GLY A 173 5.60 4.67 -5.18
C GLY A 173 4.12 4.85 -4.87
N ILE A 174 3.23 4.30 -5.72
CA ILE A 174 1.77 4.33 -5.49
C ILE A 174 1.42 3.58 -4.20
N GLY A 175 1.97 2.38 -4.02
CA GLY A 175 1.72 1.55 -2.86
C GLY A 175 2.14 2.24 -1.56
N LEU A 176 3.35 2.81 -1.51
CA LEU A 176 3.80 3.56 -0.35
C LEU A 176 2.87 4.74 -0.01
N ALA A 177 2.45 5.52 -1.02
CA ALA A 177 1.55 6.64 -0.82
C ALA A 177 0.17 6.22 -0.30
N CYS A 178 -0.37 5.11 -0.82
CA CYS A 178 -1.65 4.57 -0.37
C CYS A 178 -1.55 3.98 1.03
N TYR A 179 -0.48 3.24 1.37
CA TYR A 179 -0.28 2.74 2.73
C TYR A 179 -0.08 3.88 3.74
N ALA A 180 0.64 4.94 3.37
CA ALA A 180 0.81 6.11 4.24
C ALA A 180 -0.55 6.73 4.58
N ALA A 181 -1.40 6.97 3.59
CA ALA A 181 -2.70 7.62 3.76
C ALA A 181 -3.88 6.64 3.87
N TYR A 182 -3.64 5.39 4.30
CA TYR A 182 -4.62 4.30 4.19
C TYR A 182 -5.99 4.59 4.83
N TYR A 183 -5.99 5.30 5.96
CA TYR A 183 -7.23 5.64 6.68
C TYR A 183 -7.70 7.08 6.39
N GLU A 184 -6.78 7.92 5.94
CA GLU A 184 -6.97 9.36 5.77
C GLU A 184 -7.45 9.69 4.34
N ASN A 185 -7.05 8.90 3.34
CA ASN A 185 -7.50 9.01 1.95
C ASN A 185 -8.47 7.87 1.63
N PRO A 186 -9.78 8.14 1.45
CA PRO A 186 -10.77 7.11 1.17
C PRO A 186 -10.47 6.26 -0.08
N ARG A 187 -9.70 6.80 -1.04
CA ARG A 187 -9.30 6.08 -2.25
C ARG A 187 -8.10 5.16 -2.05
N ALA A 188 -7.32 5.33 -0.98
CA ALA A 188 -6.11 4.53 -0.78
C ALA A 188 -6.40 3.02 -0.67
N PRO A 189 -7.43 2.55 0.06
CA PRO A 189 -7.81 1.14 0.07
C PRO A 189 -8.39 0.62 -1.26
N GLU A 190 -8.90 1.51 -2.13
CA GLU A 190 -9.45 1.14 -3.44
C GLU A 190 -8.35 0.99 -4.51
N ILE A 191 -7.23 1.69 -4.33
CA ILE A 191 -6.06 1.66 -5.24
C ILE A 191 -5.16 0.44 -4.95
N LEU A 192 -5.15 -0.07 -3.72
CA LEU A 192 -4.35 -1.22 -3.26
C LEU A 192 -5.03 -2.57 -3.49
#